data_AF-A0A9P5X6D7-F1
#
_entry.id   AF-A0A9P5X6D7-F1
#
_cell.length_a   1.000
_cell.length_b   1.000
_cell.length_c   1.000
_cell.angle_alpha   90.00
_cell.angle_beta   90.00
_cell.angle_gamma   90.00
#
_symmetry.space_group_name_H-M   'P 1'
#
loop_
_entity.id
_entity.type
_entity.pdbx_description
1 polymer ?
#
loop_
_entity_poly.entity_id
_entity_poly.type
_entity_poly.pdbx_seq_one_letter_code
_entity_poly.pdbx_strand_id
1 'polypeptide(L)'
;LIARQSTLDPSMIPSQCRDQCTPLLNALNSNCSDLTCICGSSMANNMINCLKCGEAVVGADTAQSYYDNYSSACKSAGQTVPNFTASGSSGSSGSSGSSGTS
;
A
#
# COMPACT_ATOMS: atom_id res chain seq x y z
N LEU A 1 13.66 -10.36 -16.30
CA LEU A 1 12.77 -9.18 -16.38
C LEU A 1 11.65 -9.40 -15.38
N ILE A 2 11.87 -8.98 -14.14
CA ILE A 2 10.83 -9.03 -13.10
C ILE A 2 9.75 -8.08 -13.58
N ALA A 3 8.68 -8.65 -14.12
CA ALA A 3 7.54 -7.92 -14.61
C ALA A 3 7.04 -7.05 -13.46
N ARG A 4 6.90 -5.76 -13.77
CA ARG A 4 6.32 -4.69 -12.96
C ARG A 4 4.88 -5.06 -12.58
N GLN A 5 4.69 -6.04 -11.70
CA GLN A 5 3.39 -6.31 -11.09
C GLN A 5 3.08 -5.19 -10.12
N SER A 6 2.52 -4.12 -10.68
CA SER A 6 1.31 -3.48 -10.16
C SER A 6 1.38 -2.81 -8.80
N THR A 7 2.54 -2.70 -8.15
CA THR A 7 2.57 -2.21 -6.78
C THR A 7 2.33 -0.72 -6.63
N LEU A 8 2.50 0.10 -7.68
CA LEU A 8 2.02 1.47 -7.82
C LEU A 8 2.34 1.95 -9.25
N ASP A 9 1.39 1.85 -10.16
CA ASP A 9 1.58 2.46 -11.47
C ASP A 9 1.33 3.98 -11.35
N PRO A 10 2.29 4.86 -11.70
CA PRO A 10 2.12 6.30 -11.59
C PRO A 10 0.94 6.83 -12.43
N SER A 11 0.52 6.07 -13.43
CA SER A 11 -0.64 6.38 -14.28
C SER A 11 -1.96 6.20 -13.55
N MET A 12 -1.99 5.35 -12.51
CA MET A 12 -3.15 5.08 -11.67
C MET A 12 -3.27 6.10 -10.52
N ILE A 13 -2.23 6.92 -10.33
CA ILE A 13 -2.22 7.96 -9.29
C ILE A 13 -2.96 9.18 -9.84
N PRO A 14 -4.09 9.56 -9.22
CA PRO A 14 -4.81 10.77 -9.61
C PRO A 14 -3.89 11.98 -9.50
N SER A 15 -4.04 12.94 -10.43
CA SER A 15 -3.22 14.16 -10.48
C SER A 15 -3.20 14.92 -9.15
N GLN A 16 -4.29 14.86 -8.40
CA GLN A 16 -4.46 15.48 -7.08
C GLN A 16 -3.55 14.87 -6.01
N CYS A 17 -3.16 13.61 -6.19
CA CYS A 17 -2.30 12.86 -5.28
C CYS A 17 -0.86 12.74 -5.75
N ARG A 18 -0.55 13.20 -6.98
CA ARG A 18 0.81 13.11 -7.52
C ARG A 18 1.81 13.77 -6.60
N ASP A 19 1.55 14.96 -6.07
CA ASP A 19 2.47 15.65 -5.16
C ASP A 19 2.80 14.81 -3.90
N GLN A 20 1.78 14.17 -3.32
CA GLN A 20 1.93 13.28 -2.16
C GLN A 20 2.68 11.99 -2.51
N CYS A 21 2.57 11.53 -3.75
CA CYS A 21 3.24 10.34 -4.26
C CYS A 21 4.60 10.63 -4.91
N THR A 22 4.94 11.89 -5.23
CA THR A 22 6.22 12.31 -5.82
C THR A 22 7.44 11.78 -5.05
N PRO A 23 7.53 11.86 -3.72
CA PRO A 23 8.69 11.34 -3.00
C PRO A 23 8.82 9.81 -3.14
N LEU A 24 7.69 9.09 -3.19
CA LEU A 24 7.66 7.65 -3.43
C LEU A 24 8.11 7.32 -4.86
N LEU A 25 7.56 8.02 -5.86
CA LEU A 25 7.91 7.83 -7.27
C LEU A 25 9.37 8.17 -7.54
N ASN A 26 9.89 9.25 -6.96
CA ASN A 26 11.29 9.63 -7.11
C ASN A 26 12.23 8.60 -6.51
N ALA A 27 11.94 8.09 -5.31
CA ALA A 27 12.80 7.09 -4.70
C ALA A 27 12.70 5.71 -5.38
N LEU A 28 11.54 5.33 -5.92
CA LEU A 28 11.40 4.16 -6.81
C LEU A 28 12.20 4.31 -8.11
N ASN A 29 12.22 5.50 -8.71
CA ASN A 29 12.96 5.75 -9.95
C ASN A 29 14.47 5.94 -9.75
N SER A 30 14.89 6.46 -8.59
CA SER A 30 16.29 6.90 -8.41
C SER A 30 17.18 5.90 -7.69
N ASN A 31 16.70 5.17 -6.69
CA ASN A 31 17.61 4.41 -5.79
C ASN A 31 17.01 3.20 -5.05
N CYS A 32 15.69 2.97 -5.10
CA CYS A 32 15.07 1.82 -4.44
C CYS A 32 14.49 0.84 -5.46
N SER A 33 15.36 -0.05 -5.99
CA SER A 33 14.92 -1.22 -6.77
C SER A 33 14.79 -2.48 -5.91
N ASP A 34 15.47 -2.52 -4.77
CA ASP A 34 15.46 -3.65 -3.85
C ASP A 34 14.37 -3.53 -2.79
N LEU A 35 13.81 -4.68 -2.40
CA LEU A 35 12.83 -4.80 -1.33
C LEU A 35 13.31 -4.14 -0.03
N THR A 36 14.59 -4.25 0.30
CA THR A 36 15.17 -3.64 1.51
C THR A 36 15.05 -2.11 1.53
N CYS A 37 15.14 -1.47 0.36
CA CYS A 37 15.02 -0.02 0.21
C CYS A 37 13.54 0.40 0.16
N ILE A 38 12.74 -0.37 -0.58
CA ILE A 38 11.29 -0.17 -0.71
C ILE A 38 10.59 -0.30 0.64
N CYS A 39 11.05 -1.21 1.49
CA CYS A 39 10.49 -1.49 2.82
C CYS A 39 11.07 -0.64 3.95
N GLY A 40 11.97 0.31 3.63
CA GLY A 40 12.52 1.21 4.63
C GLY A 40 11.45 2.16 5.20
N SER A 41 11.59 2.57 6.46
CA SER A 41 10.59 3.40 7.16
C SER A 41 10.21 4.69 6.43
N SER A 42 11.18 5.39 5.81
CA SER A 42 10.91 6.59 5.01
C SER A 42 10.04 6.29 3.80
N MET A 43 10.26 5.13 3.18
CA MET A 43 9.57 4.73 1.96
C MET A 43 8.16 4.24 2.25
N ALA A 44 7.99 3.51 3.35
CA ALA A 44 6.70 3.13 3.89
C ALA A 44 5.84 4.35 4.28
N ASN A 45 6.43 5.40 4.85
CA ASN A 45 5.70 6.63 5.15
C ASN A 45 5.25 7.35 3.88
N ASN A 46 6.10 7.39 2.85
CA ASN A 46 5.73 7.98 1.55
C ASN A 46 4.60 7.17 0.88
N MET A 47 4.65 5.84 0.98
CA MET A 47 3.60 4.92 0.54
C MET A 47 2.27 5.23 1.23
N ILE A 48 2.27 5.35 2.57
CA ILE A 48 1.08 5.68 3.35
C ILE A 48 0.49 7.02 2.93
N ASN A 49 1.29 8.07 2.81
CA ASN A 49 0.80 9.39 2.40
C ASN A 49 0.19 9.36 0.99
N CYS A 50 0.81 8.63 0.07
CA CYS A 50 0.29 8.43 -1.28
C CYS A 50 -1.06 7.70 -1.26
N LEU A 51 -1.18 6.60 -0.51
CA LEU A 51 -2.41 5.80 -0.40
C LEU A 51 -3.53 6.53 0.34
N LYS A 52 -3.23 7.35 1.35
CA LYS A 52 -4.22 8.20 2.01
C LYS A 52 -4.89 9.18 1.05
N CYS A 53 -4.13 9.72 0.10
CA CYS A 53 -4.72 10.55 -0.94
C CYS A 53 -5.47 9.68 -1.98
N GLY A 54 -4.88 8.55 -2.35
CA GLY A 54 -5.46 7.60 -3.30
C GLY A 54 -6.78 7.00 -2.86
N GLU A 55 -7.01 6.80 -1.55
CA GLU A 55 -8.23 6.14 -1.04
C GLU A 55 -9.51 6.84 -1.49
N ALA A 56 -9.48 8.18 -1.58
CA ALA A 56 -10.62 8.97 -2.03
C ALA A 56 -10.96 8.75 -3.53
N VAL A 57 -10.04 8.15 -4.28
CA VAL A 57 -10.16 7.90 -5.72
C VAL A 57 -10.33 6.42 -6.04
N VAL A 58 -9.53 5.54 -5.44
CA VAL A 58 -9.56 4.09 -5.71
C VAL A 58 -10.44 3.31 -4.72
N GLY A 59 -10.88 3.95 -3.63
CA GLY A 59 -11.62 3.33 -2.53
C GLY A 59 -10.69 2.78 -1.44
N ALA A 60 -11.20 2.74 -0.21
CA ALA A 60 -10.47 2.30 0.96
C ALA A 60 -10.00 0.84 0.86
N ASP A 61 -10.85 -0.07 0.38
CA ASP A 61 -10.52 -1.51 0.22
C ASP A 61 -9.38 -1.75 -0.77
N THR A 62 -9.37 -0.99 -1.86
CA THR A 62 -8.32 -1.04 -2.87
C THR A 62 -7.00 -0.52 -2.30
N ALA A 63 -7.03 0.62 -1.61
CA ALA A 63 -5.86 1.18 -0.94
C ALA A 63 -5.30 0.24 0.14
N GLN A 64 -6.18 -0.42 0.90
CA GLN A 64 -5.82 -1.43 1.89
C GLN A 64 -5.11 -2.62 1.23
N SER A 65 -5.68 -3.16 0.14
CA SER A 65 -5.11 -4.31 -0.59
C SER A 65 -3.73 -4.00 -1.17
N TYR A 66 -3.51 -2.79 -1.68
CA TYR A 66 -2.18 -2.36 -2.15
C TYR A 66 -1.17 -2.34 -1.00
N TYR A 67 -1.56 -1.81 0.15
CA TYR A 67 -0.68 -1.78 1.31
C TYR A 67 -0.39 -3.17 1.87
N ASP A 68 -1.40 -4.05 1.91
CA ASP A 68 -1.25 -5.40 2.44
C ASP A 68 -0.26 -6.21 1.59
N ASN A 69 -0.34 -6.08 0.26
CA ASN A 69 0.63 -6.66 -0.66
C ASN A 69 2.05 -6.12 -0.42
N TYR A 70 2.19 -4.81 -0.24
CA TYR A 70 3.47 -4.18 0.10
C TYR A 70 4.04 -4.70 1.42
N SER A 71 3.22 -4.69 2.48
CA SER A 71 3.61 -5.17 3.81
C SER A 71 4.00 -6.64 3.81
N SER A 72 3.24 -7.48 3.09
CA SER A 72 3.53 -8.90 2.92
C SER A 72 4.83 -9.16 2.18
N ALA A 73 5.11 -8.40 1.11
CA ALA A 73 6.36 -8.47 0.37
C ALA A 73 7.56 -8.07 1.26
N CYS A 74 7.40 -6.99 2.05
CA CYS A 74 8.41 -6.54 3.00
C CYS A 74 8.68 -7.57 4.09
N LYS A 75 7.63 -8.17 4.63
CA LYS A 75 7.73 -9.23 5.63
C LYS A 75 8.46 -10.45 5.09
N SER A 76 8.21 -10.84 3.83
CA SER A 76 8.96 -11.91 3.15
C SER A 76 10.44 -11.57 2.96
N ALA A 77 10.79 -10.29 2.84
CA ALA A 77 12.16 -9.81 2.80
C ALA A 77 12.80 -9.62 4.19
N GLY A 78 12.09 -9.97 5.27
CA GLY A 78 12.57 -9.80 6.66
C GLY A 78 12.52 -8.36 7.17
N GLN A 79 11.80 -7.48 6.48
CA GLN A 79 11.60 -6.07 6.86
C GLN A 79 10.20 -5.86 7.44
N THR A 80 10.09 -4.99 8.42
CA THR A 80 8.82 -4.59 9.02
C THR A 80 8.48 -3.17 8.60
N VAL A 81 7.29 -2.99 8.02
CA VAL A 81 6.77 -1.68 7.65
C VAL A 81 5.70 -1.23 8.66
N PRO A 82 5.46 0.09 8.82
CA PRO A 82 4.35 0.61 9.61
C PRO A 82 3.01 -0.02 9.21
N ASN A 83 1.99 0.08 10.06
CA ASN A 83 0.65 -0.34 9.67
C ASN A 83 -0.09 0.80 8.95
N PHE A 84 -0.81 0.47 7.89
CA PHE A 84 -1.75 1.38 7.23
C PHE A 84 -3.17 0.85 7.39
N THR A 85 -4.09 1.75 7.69
CA THR A 85 -5.52 1.46 7.68
C THR A 85 -6.18 2.61 6.93
N ALA A 86 -6.84 2.32 5.82
CA ALA A 86 -7.63 3.25 5.04
C ALA A 86 -8.87 3.68 5.85
N SER A 87 -9.21 4.96 5.72
CA SER A 87 -10.31 5.65 6.37
C SER A 87 -11.65 5.18 5.80
N GLY A 88 -12.10 3.99 6.21
CA GLY A 88 -13.32 3.39 5.69
C GLY A 88 -13.20 1.90 5.41
N SER A 89 -11.98 1.36 5.43
CA SER A 89 -11.78 -0.08 5.57
C SER A 89 -12.13 -0.44 7.01
N SER A 90 -13.44 -0.49 7.26
CA SER A 90 -13.99 -1.10 8.47
C SER A 90 -13.40 -2.50 8.50
N GLY A 91 -12.44 -2.70 9.39
CA GLY A 91 -11.81 -4.00 9.56
C GLY A 91 -12.92 -5.03 9.61
N SER A 92 -12.96 -5.89 8.60
CA SER A 92 -13.66 -7.15 8.71
C SER A 92 -12.84 -7.98 9.68
N SER A 93 -12.96 -7.64 10.98
CA SER A 93 -12.76 -8.59 12.05
C SER A 93 -13.78 -9.69 11.79
N GLY A 94 -13.34 -10.72 11.09
CA GLY A 94 -14.05 -11.97 11.00
C GLY A 94 -14.30 -12.49 12.41
N SER A 95 -15.53 -12.30 12.87
CA SER A 95 -16.29 -13.33 13.57
C SER A 95 -17.64 -13.43 12.87
N SER A 96 -17.62 -14.03 11.69
CA SER A 96 -18.79 -14.72 11.13
C SER A 96 -18.54 -16.21 11.27
N GLY A 97 -19.21 -16.81 12.25
CA GLY A 97 -19.25 -18.24 12.56
C GLY A 97 -19.94 -18.39 13.92
N SER A 98 -21.17 -18.88 14.08
CA SER A 98 -21.89 -19.85 13.26
C SER A 98 -23.39 -19.57 13.18
N SER A 99 -23.95 -19.86 12.01
CA SER A 99 -25.33 -20.25 11.79
C SER A 99 -25.73 -21.40 12.73
N GLY A 100 -26.95 -21.36 13.29
CA GLY A 100 -27.50 -22.45 14.08
C GLY A 100 -29.02 -22.34 14.20
N THR A 101 -29.71 -23.10 13.35
CA THR A 101 -31.16 -23.26 13.16
C THR A 101 -31.86 -23.93 14.35
N SER A 102 -33.05 -23.44 14.72
CA SER A 102 -34.30 -24.13 15.17
C SER A 102 -34.99 -23.40 16.32
#